data_AF-A0A377CZ00-F1
#
_entry.id   AF-A0A377CZ00-F1
#
_cell.length_a   1.000
_cell.length_b   1.000
_cell.length_c   1.000
_cell.angle_alpha   90.00
_cell.angle_beta   90.00
_cell.angle_gamma   90.00
#
_symmetry.space_group_name_H-M   'P 1'
#
loop_
_entity.id
_entity.type
_entity.pdbx_description
1 polymer ?
#
loop_
_entity_poly.entity_id
_entity_poly.type
_entity_poly.pdbx_seq_one_letter_code
_entity_poly.pdbx_strand_id
1 'polypeptide(L)' 'MIRGDLVTIAMQGDFGKPRPALVIQANQFCEHSSVTVLPVTSTIVAAPLLRVTVHPDEENGLQQVSQ' A
#
# COMPACT_ATOMS: atom_id res chain seq x y z
N MET A 1 -3.49 12.94 -1.20
CA MET A 1 -2.90 11.71 -0.66
C MET A 1 -2.10 12.12 0.56
N ILE A 2 -2.48 11.61 1.73
CA ILE A 2 -1.76 11.83 2.98
C ILE A 2 -1.11 10.52 3.42
N ARG A 3 -0.11 10.63 4.28
CA ARG A 3 0.51 9.46 4.90
C ARG A 3 -0.56 8.61 5.59
N GLY A 4 -0.61 7.33 5.26
CA GLY A 4 -1.63 6.40 5.77
C GLY A 4 -2.70 6.02 4.75
N ASP A 5 -2.87 6.79 3.66
CA ASP A 5 -3.84 6.47 2.63
C ASP A 5 -3.47 5.17 1.90
N LEU A 6 -4.49 4.32 1.65
CA LEU A 6 -4.41 3.21 0.70
C LEU A 6 -4.93 3.65 -0.66
N VAL A 7 -4.09 3.51 -1.68
CA VAL A 7 -4.39 3.97 -3.04
C VAL A 7 -4.17 2.85 -4.05
N THR A 8 -4.97 2.82 -5.11
CA THR A 8 -4.74 1.89 -6.22
C THR A 8 -3.66 2.45 -7.13
N ILE A 9 -2.56 1.71 -7.28
CA ILE A 9 -1.48 2.03 -8.22
C ILE A 9 -1.44 1.02 -9.36
N ALA A 10 -1.01 1.47 -10.54
CA ALA A 10 -0.70 0.61 -11.68
C ALA A 10 0.76 0.88 -12.09
N MET A 11 1.64 -0.10 -11.90
CA MET A 11 3.05 -0.02 -12.24
C MET A 11 3.37 -0.97 -13.40
N GLN A 12 4.18 -0.52 -14.34
CA GLN A 12 4.72 -1.40 -15.38
C GLN A 12 5.77 -2.36 -14.79
N GLY A 13 5.89 -3.58 -15.35
CA GLY A 13 6.84 -4.60 -14.89
C GLY A 13 6.22 -5.63 -13.93
N ASP A 14 7.01 -6.07 -12.94
CA ASP A 14 6.72 -7.23 -12.08
C ASP A 14 5.43 -7.12 -11.24
N PHE A 15 4.89 -5.90 -11.10
CA PHE A 15 3.70 -5.65 -10.29
C PHE A 15 2.38 -5.79 -11.06
N GLY A 16 2.45 -5.90 -12.39
CA GLY A 16 1.36 -6.33 -13.28
C GLY A 16 0.04 -5.55 -13.14
N LYS A 17 -0.92 -6.14 -12.42
CA LYS A 17 -2.28 -5.60 -12.26
C LYS A 17 -2.31 -4.40 -11.31
N PRO A 18 -3.27 -3.47 -11.49
CA PRO A 18 -3.54 -2.45 -10.48
C PRO A 18 -3.77 -3.09 -9.11
N ARG A 19 -3.13 -2.54 -8.08
CA ARG A 19 -3.17 -3.08 -6.71
C ARG A 19 -3.10 -1.97 -5.68
N PRO A 20 -3.57 -2.21 -4.45
CA PRO A 20 -3.43 -1.24 -3.36
C PRO A 20 -1.96 -1.01 -3.01
N ALA A 21 -1.66 0.21 -2.57
CA ALA A 21 -0.38 0.59 -2.00
C ALA A 21 -0.59 1.62 -0.89
N LEU A 22 0.21 1.52 0.17
CA LEU A 22 0.19 2.43 1.30
C LEU A 22 1.06 3.65 1.02
N VAL A 23 0.52 4.84 1.18
CA VAL A 23 1.28 6.08 1.14
C VAL A 23 2.11 6.23 2.42
N ILE A 24 3.44 6.23 2.29
CA ILE A 24 4.36 6.37 3.43
C ILE A 24 5.10 7.70 3.48
N GLN A 25 5.02 8.49 2.41
CA GLN A 25 5.65 9.81 2.33
C GLN A 25 5.15 10.72 3.45
N ALA A 26 6.07 11.42 4.11
CA ALA A 26 5.70 12.38 5.14
C ALA A 26 4.91 13.55 4.52
N ASN A 27 3.87 14.00 5.23
CA ASN A 27 2.95 15.02 4.74
C ASN A 27 3.64 16.34 4.36
N GLN A 28 4.81 16.65 4.95
CA GLN A 28 5.61 17.84 4.62
C GLN A 28 6.10 17.85 3.16
N PHE A 29 6.09 16.70 2.48
CA PHE A 29 6.52 16.56 1.10
C PHE A 29 5.36 16.41 0.11
N CYS A 30 4.12 16.78 0.48
CA CYS A 30 2.92 16.59 -0.35
C CYS A 30 2.93 17.34 -1.69
N GLU A 31 3.73 18.42 -1.82
CA GLU A 31 3.84 19.23 -3.03
C GLU A 31 4.74 18.62 -4.12
N HIS A 32 5.41 17.50 -3.84
CA HIS A 32 6.23 16.82 -4.83
C HIS A 32 5.35 16.11 -5.89
N SER A 33 5.85 16.09 -7.13
CA SER A 33 5.16 15.42 -8.25
C SER A 33 5.15 13.89 -8.18
N SER A 34 5.89 13.31 -7.22
CA SER A 34 5.96 11.86 -6.99
C SER A 34 5.62 11.51 -5.55
N VAL A 35 5.10 10.30 -5.36
CA VAL A 35 4.71 9.77 -4.06
C VAL A 35 5.48 8.50 -3.71
N THR A 36 5.97 8.41 -2.47
CA THR A 36 6.58 7.17 -1.95
C THR A 36 5.51 6.26 -1.37
N VAL A 37 5.42 5.04 -1.89
CA VAL A 37 4.41 4.04 -1.50
C VAL A 37 5.02 2.67 -1.20
N LEU A 38 4.32 1.86 -0.41
CA LEU A 38 4.58 0.43 -0.23
C LEU A 38 3.47 -0.39 -0.92
N PRO A 39 3.77 -1.19 -1.96
CA PRO A 39 2.78 -2.07 -2.57
C PRO A 39 2.24 -3.10 -1.58
N VAL A 40 0.93 -3.32 -1.62
CA VAL A 40 0.23 -4.30 -0.77
C VAL A 40 -0.11 -5.54 -1.57
N THR A 41 -0.04 -6.70 -0.91
CA THR A 41 -0.38 -8.00 -1.50
C THR A 41 -1.17 -8.86 -0.52
N SER A 42 -2.13 -9.62 -1.04
CA SER A 42 -2.85 -10.66 -0.27
C SER A 42 -2.04 -11.96 -0.17
N THR A 43 -0.82 -12.01 -0.74
CA THR A 43 0.12 -13.11 -0.50
C THR A 43 0.77 -12.94 0.87
N ILE A 44 0.37 -13.80 1.80
CA ILE A 44 0.86 -13.78 3.19
C ILE A 44 2.17 -14.57 3.29
N VAL A 45 3.18 -13.94 3.89
CA VAL A 45 4.50 -14.52 4.16
C VAL A 45 4.78 -14.44 5.66
N ALA A 46 5.30 -15.53 6.23
CA ALA A 46 5.66 -15.61 7.64
C ALA A 46 7.00 -14.88 7.92
N ALA A 47 6.95 -13.54 7.92
CA ALA A 47 8.09 -12.67 8.19
C ALA A 47 7.66 -11.47 9.06
N PRO A 48 7.34 -11.67 10.36
CA PRO A 48 6.60 -10.72 11.18
C PRO A 48 7.29 -9.36 11.40
N LEU A 49 8.61 -9.29 11.27
CA LEU A 49 9.37 -8.02 11.36
C LEU A 49 9.33 -7.19 10.07
N LEU A 50 8.99 -7.80 8.93
CA LEU A 50 9.04 -7.19 7.60
C LEU A 50 7.67 -7.10 6.93
N ARG A 51 6.72 -7.94 7.36
CA ARG A 51 5.40 -8.08 6.75
C ARG A 51 4.33 -7.85 7.81
N VAL A 52 3.82 -6.62 7.84
CA VAL A 52 2.74 -6.22 8.76
C VAL A 52 1.43 -6.72 8.18
N THR A 53 0.73 -7.57 8.91
CA THR A 53 -0.60 -8.04 8.51
C THR A 53 -1.64 -6.94 8.71
N VAL A 54 -2.43 -6.68 7.68
CA VAL A 54 -3.56 -5.74 7.69
C VAL A 54 -4.84 -6.51 7.37
N HIS A 55 -5.84 -6.38 8.24
CA HIS A 55 -7.16 -6.97 8.03
C HIS A 55 -8.03 -6.02 7.20
N PRO A 56 -8.88 -6.54 6.31
CA PRO A 56 -9.81 -5.70 5.55
C PRO A 56 -10.86 -5.08 6.47
N ASP A 57 -11.14 -3.80 6.26
CA ASP A 57 -12.21 -3.07 6.93
C ASP A 57 -12.78 -1.97 6.01
N GLU A 58 -13.83 -1.29 6.48
CA GLU A 58 -14.50 -0.22 5.73
C GLU A 58 -13.61 1.01 5.51
N GLU A 59 -12.67 1.28 6.41
CA GLU A 59 -11.79 2.46 6.37
C GLU A 59 -10.66 2.28 5.36
N ASN A 60 -10.05 1.09 5.33
CA ASN A 60 -8.91 0.77 4.47
C ASN A 60 -9.32 0.24 3.09
N GLY A 61 -10.57 -0.18 2.92
CA GLY A 61 -11.15 -0.61 1.64
C GLY A 61 -10.56 -1.91 1.06
N LEU A 62 -9.69 -2.60 1.80
CA LEU A 62 -9.15 -3.89 1.39
C LEU A 62 -10.26 -4.95 1.38
N GLN A 63 -10.13 -5.93 0.49
CA GLN A 63 -11.12 -7.01 0.34
C GLN A 63 -10.64 -8.34 0.95
N GLN A 64 -9.35 -8.44 1.27
CA GLN A 64 -8.70 -9.64 1.79
C GLN A 64 -7.61 -9.25 2.78
N VAL A 65 -7.28 -10.16 3.71
CA VAL A 65 -6.11 -10.01 4.58
C VAL A 65 -4.87 -9.82 3.70
N SER A 66 -4.09 -8.78 4.00
CA SER A 66 -2.98 -8.36 3.15
C SER A 66 -1.75 -7.97 3.98
N GLN A 67 -0.61 -7.82 3.29
CA GLN A 67 0.69 -7.40 3.82
C GLN A 67 1.41 -6.44 2.87
#